data_AF-A0A8H2XB61-F1
#
_entry.id   AF-A0A8H2XB61-F1
#
_cell.length_a   1.000
_cell.length_b   1.000
_cell.length_c   1.000
_cell.angle_alpha   90.00
_cell.angle_beta   90.00
_cell.angle_gamma   90.00
#
_symmetry.space_group_name_H-M   'P 1'
#
loop_
_entity.id
_entity.type
_entity.pdbx_description
1 polymer ?
#
loop_
_entity_poly.entity_id
_entity_poly.type
_entity_poly.pdbx_seq_one_letter_code
_entity_poly.pdbx_strand_id
1 'polypeptide(L)'
;GRLPLYWRPSYGDSDARVRAIAKEIFGLNTVIWNDDTDDWKIAQGSQTLNGAKKVLTDAYAGPKSPGLNILEHELTNTTVRVFTDTYPLIAQNGWQAKSIPDALGSNWYLNAKDNTSPVTEMAVGSGKTPPAAASSSTTEAAATGTNGGSSSPTSSPEQQTSGAGRLSVGSALGLVLVGLLAIV
;
A
#
# COMPACT_ATOMS: atom_id res chain seq x y z
N GLY A 1 23.08 1.16 -14.34
CA GLY A 1 21.86 1.99 -14.24
C GLY A 1 21.48 2.19 -12.78
N ARG A 2 20.57 3.11 -12.45
CA ARG A 2 20.08 3.29 -11.07
C ARG A 2 18.87 2.40 -10.81
N LEU A 3 18.83 1.76 -9.64
CA LEU A 3 17.78 0.81 -9.26
C LEU A 3 16.86 1.44 -8.20
N PRO A 4 15.58 1.69 -8.48
CA PRO A 4 14.66 2.32 -7.52
C PRO A 4 14.64 1.58 -6.18
N LEU A 5 14.64 2.34 -5.08
CA LEU A 5 14.48 1.77 -3.73
C LEU A 5 13.02 1.45 -3.40
N TYR A 6 12.08 2.13 -4.05
CA TYR A 6 10.66 2.08 -3.71
C TYR A 6 9.83 1.40 -4.79
N TRP A 7 8.79 0.70 -4.36
CA TRP A 7 7.79 0.10 -5.24
C TRP A 7 6.40 0.23 -4.64
N ARG A 8 5.36 0.20 -5.48
CA ARG A 8 3.96 0.19 -5.07
C ARG A 8 3.28 -1.05 -5.65
N PRO A 9 2.59 -1.88 -4.85
CA PRO A 9 1.85 -3.03 -5.34
C PRO A 9 0.61 -2.58 -6.11
N SER A 10 0.26 -3.33 -7.16
CA SER A 10 -1.03 -3.19 -7.82
C SER A 10 -2.16 -3.35 -6.80
N TYR A 11 -3.14 -2.44 -6.84
CA TYR A 11 -4.31 -2.44 -5.94
C TYR A 11 -4.01 -2.43 -4.44
N GLY A 12 -2.76 -2.18 -4.02
CA GLY A 12 -2.39 -2.28 -2.61
C GLY A 12 -2.18 -3.73 -2.14
N ASP A 13 -2.21 -4.71 -3.06
CA ASP A 13 -2.16 -6.14 -2.74
C ASP A 13 -0.75 -6.57 -2.34
N SER A 14 -0.44 -6.37 -1.05
CA SER A 14 0.83 -6.75 -0.46
C SER A 14 0.66 -7.19 0.98
N ASP A 15 0.56 -8.51 1.16
CA ASP A 15 0.60 -9.14 2.47
C ASP A 15 2.03 -9.13 3.07
N ALA A 16 2.17 -9.63 4.29
CA ALA A 16 3.47 -9.67 4.96
C ALA A 16 4.53 -10.48 4.18
N ARG A 17 4.14 -11.51 3.43
CA ARG A 17 5.06 -12.36 2.66
C ARG A 17 5.58 -11.63 1.44
N VAL A 18 4.70 -10.95 0.70
CA VAL A 18 5.07 -10.14 -0.46
C VAL A 18 6.01 -9.02 -0.05
N ARG A 19 5.69 -8.31 1.04
CA ARG A 19 6.58 -7.26 1.59
C ARG A 19 7.93 -7.83 2.02
N ALA A 20 7.95 -8.99 2.67
CA ALA A 20 9.18 -9.65 3.07
C ALA A 20 10.05 -10.03 1.86
N ILE A 21 9.48 -10.61 0.80
CA ILE A 21 10.22 -10.92 -0.43
C ILE A 21 10.78 -9.64 -1.05
N ALA A 22 9.96 -8.61 -1.20
CA ALA A 22 10.39 -7.34 -1.76
C ALA A 22 11.57 -6.73 -0.98
N LYS A 23 11.49 -6.75 0.36
CA LYS A 23 12.52 -6.20 1.24
C LYS A 23 13.79 -7.05 1.29
N GLU A 24 13.65 -8.35 1.51
CA GLU A 24 14.77 -9.22 1.82
C GLU A 24 15.51 -9.67 0.56
N ILE A 25 14.78 -10.04 -0.50
CA ILE A 25 15.38 -10.54 -1.74
C ILE A 25 15.78 -9.40 -2.68
N PHE A 26 14.90 -8.40 -2.83
CA PHE A 26 15.10 -7.32 -3.78
C PHE A 26 15.57 -6.00 -3.14
N GLY A 27 15.53 -5.88 -1.82
CA GLY A 27 15.92 -4.65 -1.12
C GLY A 27 14.87 -3.53 -1.17
N LEU A 28 13.73 -3.76 -1.81
CA LEU A 28 12.73 -2.74 -2.11
C LEU A 28 11.85 -2.40 -0.90
N ASN A 29 11.52 -1.12 -0.76
CA ASN A 29 10.58 -0.61 0.24
C ASN A 29 9.19 -0.44 -0.38
N THR A 30 8.20 -1.10 0.20
CA THR A 30 6.79 -0.98 -0.23
C THR A 30 6.23 0.38 0.17
N VAL A 31 5.61 1.08 -0.78
CA VAL A 31 4.91 2.36 -0.56
C VAL A 31 3.41 2.14 -0.77
N ILE A 32 2.62 2.42 0.27
CA ILE A 32 1.15 2.41 0.25
C ILE A 32 0.65 3.84 0.48
N TRP A 33 -0.53 4.15 -0.05
CA TRP A 33 -1.19 5.45 0.13
C TRP A 33 -2.06 5.47 1.39
N ASN A 34 -2.32 6.66 1.92
CA ASN A 34 -3.24 6.87 3.04
C ASN A 34 -4.52 7.64 2.66
N ASP A 35 -4.65 8.03 1.38
CA ASP A 35 -5.84 8.62 0.81
C ASP A 35 -5.94 8.28 -0.69
N ASP A 36 -7.15 8.25 -1.26
CA ASP A 36 -7.42 7.80 -2.64
C ASP A 36 -8.42 8.74 -3.32
N THR A 37 -8.00 9.34 -4.44
CA THR A 37 -8.85 10.26 -5.21
C THR A 37 -9.99 9.58 -5.95
N ASP A 38 -9.92 8.26 -6.12
CA ASP A 38 -10.83 7.49 -6.97
C ASP A 38 -10.84 7.97 -8.43
N ASP A 39 -9.79 8.66 -8.89
CA ASP A 39 -9.73 9.28 -10.22
C ASP A 39 -9.83 8.26 -11.38
N TRP A 40 -9.40 7.02 -11.14
CA TRP A 40 -9.56 5.90 -12.07
C TRP A 40 -11.04 5.58 -12.38
N LYS A 41 -11.96 5.87 -11.45
CA LYS A 41 -13.41 5.71 -11.65
C LYS A 41 -14.01 6.75 -12.60
N ILE A 42 -13.28 7.80 -12.96
CA ILE A 42 -13.75 8.82 -13.91
C ILE A 42 -14.02 8.20 -15.27
N ALA A 43 -13.12 7.33 -15.74
CA ALA A 43 -13.32 6.60 -17.00
C ALA A 43 -14.52 5.64 -16.96
N GLN A 44 -14.94 5.24 -15.75
CA GLN A 44 -16.08 4.35 -15.52
C GLN A 44 -17.39 5.12 -15.29
N GLY A 45 -17.33 6.46 -15.19
CA GLY A 45 -18.48 7.33 -14.94
C GLY A 45 -19.00 7.35 -13.50
N SER A 46 -18.35 6.65 -12.56
CA SER A 46 -18.73 6.60 -11.14
C SER A 46 -17.97 7.60 -10.26
N GLN A 47 -17.05 8.37 -10.84
CA GLN A 47 -16.39 9.53 -10.24
C GLN A 47 -16.38 10.69 -11.23
N THR A 48 -16.34 11.92 -10.74
CA THR A 48 -16.22 13.12 -11.59
C THR A 48 -14.87 13.81 -11.39
N LEU A 49 -14.44 14.60 -12.38
CA LEU A 49 -13.25 15.46 -12.24
C LEU A 49 -13.33 16.34 -10.99
N ASN A 50 -14.48 16.97 -10.72
CA ASN A 50 -14.66 17.81 -9.54
C ASN A 50 -14.71 17.00 -8.24
N GLY A 51 -15.24 15.78 -8.27
CA GLY A 51 -15.25 14.87 -7.12
C GLY A 51 -13.84 14.47 -6.70
N ALA A 52 -13.01 14.03 -7.65
CA ALA A 52 -11.61 13.68 -7.39
C ALA A 52 -10.81 14.91 -6.89
N LYS A 53 -11.01 16.09 -7.47
CA LYS A 53 -10.41 17.34 -6.98
C LYS A 53 -10.85 17.70 -5.57
N LYS A 54 -12.11 17.42 -5.22
CA LYS A 54 -12.64 17.66 -3.87
C LYS A 54 -11.90 16.82 -2.84
N VAL A 55 -11.62 15.54 -3.13
CA VAL A 55 -10.82 14.67 -2.25
C VAL A 55 -9.48 15.34 -1.93
N LEU A 56 -8.75 15.79 -2.95
CA LEU A 56 -7.47 16.50 -2.75
C LEU A 56 -7.63 17.80 -1.96
N THR A 57 -8.66 18.58 -2.25
CA THR A 57 -8.92 19.85 -1.56
C THR A 57 -9.19 19.61 -0.06
N ASP A 58 -10.00 18.61 0.26
CA ASP A 58 -10.31 18.21 1.64
C ASP A 58 -9.03 17.70 2.34
N ALA A 59 -8.24 16.85 1.68
CA ALA A 59 -6.99 16.33 2.21
C ALA A 59 -5.98 17.45 2.52
N TYR A 60 -5.82 18.42 1.62
CA TYR A 60 -4.89 19.53 1.81
C TYR A 60 -5.29 20.46 2.96
N ALA A 61 -6.60 20.68 3.17
CA ALA A 61 -7.13 21.43 4.30
C ALA A 61 -7.07 20.66 5.63
N GLY A 62 -6.83 19.34 5.58
CA GLY A 62 -6.79 18.45 6.72
C GLY A 62 -5.55 18.56 7.62
N PRO A 63 -5.46 17.70 8.64
CA PRO A 63 -4.36 17.69 9.60
C PRO A 63 -3.02 17.35 8.93
N LYS A 64 -1.93 17.92 9.46
CA LYS A 64 -0.58 17.75 8.90
C LYS A 64 0.10 16.43 9.24
N SER A 65 -0.42 15.71 10.24
CA SER A 65 0.08 14.42 10.71
C SER A 65 -0.93 13.32 10.39
N PRO A 66 -0.51 12.14 9.88
CA PRO A 66 0.87 11.68 9.69
C PRO A 66 1.58 12.20 8.43
N GLY A 67 0.93 13.09 7.68
CA GLY A 67 1.35 13.51 6.33
C GLY A 67 0.45 12.89 5.26
N LEU A 68 0.58 13.32 4.02
CA LEU A 68 -0.24 12.85 2.90
C LEU A 68 0.59 12.04 1.91
N ASN A 69 0.10 10.86 1.57
CA ASN A 69 0.56 10.06 0.43
C ASN A 69 -0.69 9.60 -0.31
N ILE A 70 -1.12 10.38 -1.30
CA ILE A 70 -2.41 10.24 -1.97
C ILE A 70 -2.23 9.44 -3.27
N LEU A 71 -3.17 8.52 -3.54
CA LEU A 71 -3.22 7.80 -4.81
C LEU A 71 -3.92 8.64 -5.89
N GLU A 72 -3.18 8.86 -6.98
CA GLU A 72 -3.63 9.46 -8.23
C GLU A 72 -3.05 8.65 -9.41
N HIS A 73 -3.64 8.80 -10.59
CA HIS A 73 -3.28 8.09 -11.80
C HIS A 73 -3.08 9.04 -12.99
N GLU A 74 -1.94 8.95 -13.67
CA GLU A 74 -1.66 9.72 -14.90
C GLU A 74 -2.14 9.00 -16.19
N LEU A 75 -3.30 8.33 -16.14
CA LEU A 75 -3.80 7.48 -17.24
C LEU A 75 -4.40 8.26 -18.41
N THR A 76 -5.00 9.41 -18.15
CA THR A 76 -5.70 10.22 -19.16
C THR A 76 -5.49 11.71 -18.92
N ASN A 77 -5.77 12.54 -19.93
CA ASN A 77 -5.76 14.00 -19.75
C ASN A 77 -6.71 14.46 -18.62
N THR A 78 -7.80 13.74 -18.37
CA THR A 78 -8.74 14.09 -17.31
C THR A 78 -8.17 13.80 -15.92
N THR A 79 -7.50 12.66 -15.73
CA THR A 79 -6.90 12.32 -14.44
C THR A 79 -5.64 13.15 -14.19
N VAL A 80 -4.84 13.47 -15.22
CA VAL A 80 -3.75 14.46 -15.11
C VAL A 80 -4.28 15.85 -14.69
N ARG A 81 -5.45 16.26 -15.19
CA ARG A 81 -6.08 17.53 -14.75
C ARG A 81 -6.51 17.54 -13.29
N VAL A 82 -6.79 16.39 -12.68
CA VAL A 82 -7.04 16.31 -11.23
C VAL A 82 -5.80 16.84 -10.48
N PHE A 83 -4.62 16.32 -10.83
CA PHE A 83 -3.35 16.77 -10.27
C PHE A 83 -3.04 18.24 -10.61
N THR A 84 -3.00 18.61 -11.89
CA THR A 84 -2.50 19.94 -12.29
C THR A 84 -3.33 21.09 -11.73
N ASP A 85 -4.65 20.90 -11.64
CA ASP A 85 -5.55 21.96 -11.17
C ASP A 85 -5.52 22.11 -9.65
N THR A 86 -5.12 21.06 -8.92
CA THR A 86 -5.05 21.07 -7.45
C THR A 86 -3.63 21.23 -6.92
N TYR A 87 -2.59 21.04 -7.74
CA TYR A 87 -1.19 21.19 -7.36
C TYR A 87 -0.88 22.53 -6.67
N PRO A 88 -1.40 23.69 -7.12
CA PRO A 88 -1.17 24.95 -6.42
C PRO A 88 -1.71 24.97 -4.97
N LEU A 89 -2.75 24.17 -4.67
CA LEU A 89 -3.36 24.10 -3.35
C LEU A 89 -2.43 23.47 -2.30
N ILE A 90 -1.46 22.65 -2.72
CA ILE A 90 -0.46 22.06 -1.83
C ILE A 90 0.25 23.18 -1.06
N ALA A 91 0.88 24.10 -1.80
CA ALA A 91 1.60 25.22 -1.20
C ALA A 91 0.67 26.21 -0.48
N GLN A 92 -0.52 26.48 -1.03
CA GLN A 92 -1.50 27.38 -0.40
C GLN A 92 -1.97 26.87 0.97
N ASN A 93 -2.02 25.55 1.15
CA ASN A 93 -2.35 24.93 2.43
C ASN A 93 -1.12 24.67 3.31
N GLY A 94 0.05 25.20 2.96
CA GLY A 94 1.28 25.08 3.75
C GLY A 94 1.94 23.70 3.67
N TRP A 95 1.63 22.90 2.66
CA TRP A 95 2.34 21.65 2.39
C TRP A 95 3.54 21.88 1.48
N GLN A 96 4.48 20.93 1.51
CA GLN A 96 5.57 20.84 0.54
C GLN A 96 5.37 19.58 -0.29
N ALA A 97 5.24 19.72 -1.60
CA ALA A 97 5.28 18.58 -2.52
C ALA A 97 6.69 18.00 -2.53
N LYS A 98 6.82 16.70 -2.21
CA LYS A 98 8.10 15.99 -2.17
C LYS A 98 7.95 14.62 -2.79
N SER A 99 9.05 14.10 -3.34
CA SER A 99 9.16 12.68 -3.61
C SER A 99 9.15 11.90 -2.28
N ILE A 100 8.77 10.61 -2.32
CA ILE A 100 8.84 9.72 -1.14
C ILE A 100 10.24 9.75 -0.48
N PRO A 101 11.36 9.57 -1.22
CA PRO A 101 12.67 9.60 -0.58
C PRO A 101 12.98 10.93 0.11
N ASP A 102 12.60 12.07 -0.48
CA ASP A 102 12.85 13.40 0.12
C ASP A 102 11.97 13.66 1.34
N ALA A 103 10.72 13.18 1.33
CA ALA A 103 9.81 13.27 2.47
C ALA A 103 10.33 12.45 3.67
N LEU A 104 10.97 11.31 3.39
CA LEU A 104 11.54 10.40 4.40
C LEU A 104 13.01 10.69 4.75
N GLY A 105 13.68 11.61 4.04
CA GLY A 105 15.12 11.89 4.24
C GLY A 105 16.01 10.69 3.92
N SER A 106 15.69 9.96 2.85
CA SER A 106 16.28 8.65 2.52
C SER A 106 16.84 8.59 1.10
N ASN A 107 17.54 7.49 0.77
CA ASN A 107 18.07 7.27 -0.57
C ASN A 107 16.95 7.05 -1.59
N TRP A 108 17.14 7.55 -2.81
CA TRP A 108 16.23 7.33 -3.92
C TRP A 108 16.38 5.92 -4.52
N TYR A 109 17.60 5.38 -4.49
CA TYR A 109 17.98 4.15 -5.18
C TYR A 109 18.65 3.16 -4.22
N LEU A 110 18.61 1.88 -4.59
CA LEU A 110 19.36 0.82 -3.91
C LEU A 110 20.87 1.02 -4.05
N ASN A 111 21.31 1.54 -5.19
CA ASN A 111 22.72 1.71 -5.55
C ASN A 111 23.19 3.16 -5.65
N ALA A 112 22.38 4.13 -5.25
CA ALA A 112 22.76 5.53 -5.27
C ALA A 112 21.89 6.33 -4.29
N LYS A 113 22.46 7.38 -3.69
CA LYS A 113 21.69 8.27 -2.82
C LYS A 113 20.60 9.03 -3.59
N ASP A 114 20.93 9.54 -4.77
CA ASP A 114 20.07 10.38 -5.61
C ASP A 114 20.50 10.32 -7.09
N ASN A 115 19.93 11.19 -7.92
CA ASN A 115 20.20 11.29 -9.35
C ASN A 115 21.61 11.76 -9.72
N THR A 116 22.33 12.40 -8.79
CA THR A 116 23.63 13.03 -9.01
C THR A 116 24.77 12.25 -8.37
N SER A 117 24.46 11.45 -7.35
CA SER A 117 25.44 10.65 -6.62
C SER A 117 25.99 9.49 -7.47
N PRO A 118 27.25 9.05 -7.23
CA PRO A 118 27.83 7.89 -7.88
C PRO A 118 26.98 6.63 -7.71
N VAL A 119 27.03 5.75 -8.72
CA VAL A 119 26.32 4.46 -8.71
C VAL A 119 27.27 3.37 -8.21
N THR A 120 26.81 2.57 -7.26
CA THR A 120 27.49 1.34 -6.83
C THR A 120 26.98 0.14 -7.64
N GLU A 121 27.88 -0.63 -8.24
CA GLU A 121 27.47 -1.85 -8.94
C GLU A 121 26.87 -2.87 -7.95
N MET A 122 25.74 -3.45 -8.32
CA MET A 122 25.05 -4.43 -7.47
C MET A 122 24.33 -5.48 -8.31
N ALA A 123 24.27 -6.72 -7.81
CA ALA A 123 23.48 -7.79 -8.39
C ALA A 123 22.03 -7.72 -7.90
N VAL A 124 21.07 -7.91 -8.80
CA VAL A 124 19.64 -7.92 -8.48
C VAL A 124 19.21 -9.33 -8.13
N GLY A 125 18.48 -9.48 -7.01
CA GLY A 125 17.87 -10.77 -6.63
C GLY A 125 18.84 -11.78 -6.02
N SER A 126 20.09 -11.39 -5.69
CA SER A 126 21.06 -12.29 -5.05
C SER A 126 20.71 -12.68 -3.61
N GLY A 127 19.65 -12.08 -3.03
CA GLY A 127 19.25 -12.29 -1.64
C GLY A 127 20.31 -11.84 -0.64
N LYS A 128 19.91 -11.58 0.60
CA LYS A 128 20.85 -11.76 1.72
C LYS A 128 20.81 -13.25 1.99
N THR A 129 21.95 -13.94 1.88
CA THR A 129 22.04 -15.30 2.43
C THR A 129 21.58 -15.22 3.89
N PRO A 130 20.52 -15.94 4.29
CA PRO A 130 20.20 -16.04 5.70
C PRO A 130 21.46 -16.51 6.43
N PRO A 131 21.82 -15.95 7.60
CA PRO A 131 22.82 -16.59 8.42
C PRO A 131 22.36 -18.03 8.62
N ALA A 132 23.20 -18.99 8.23
CA ALA A 132 22.88 -20.40 8.41
C ALA A 132 22.49 -20.59 9.87
N ALA A 133 21.25 -21.05 10.11
CA ALA A 133 20.87 -21.47 11.45
C ALA A 133 21.90 -22.52 11.87
N ALA A 134 22.67 -22.22 12.91
CA ALA A 134 23.62 -23.18 13.47
C ALA A 134 22.82 -24.42 13.84
N SER A 135 22.96 -25.47 13.04
CA SER A 135 22.33 -26.76 13.29
C SER A 135 23.07 -27.37 14.47
N SER A 136 22.52 -27.20 15.67
CA SER A 136 22.93 -28.00 16.83
C SER A 136 22.55 -29.45 16.52
N SER A 137 23.57 -30.27 16.22
CA SER A 137 23.42 -31.70 16.05
C SER A 137 22.90 -32.32 17.35
N THR A 138 21.62 -32.69 17.37
CA THR A 138 21.12 -33.67 18.34
C THR A 138 20.86 -34.95 17.58
N THR A 139 21.51 -36.01 18.03
CA THR A 139 21.46 -37.35 17.46
C THR A 139 20.10 -37.95 17.76
N GLU A 140 19.28 -38.18 16.74
CA GLU A 140 17.99 -38.87 16.88
C GLU A 140 18.14 -40.36 16.57
N ALA A 141 17.65 -41.19 17.49
CA ALA A 141 17.59 -42.64 17.36
C ALA A 141 16.40 -43.07 16.50
N ALA A 142 16.61 -44.17 15.79
CA ALA A 142 15.75 -44.70 14.73
C ALA A 142 14.35 -45.17 15.18
N ALA A 143 13.36 -44.90 14.34
CA ALA A 143 12.20 -45.78 14.12
C ALA A 143 11.57 -45.49 12.74
N THR A 144 11.77 -46.38 11.77
CA THR A 144 11.04 -46.40 10.50
C THR A 144 10.02 -47.54 10.52
N GLY A 145 8.75 -47.18 10.70
CA GLY A 145 7.59 -48.01 10.34
C GLY A 145 7.21 -47.80 8.88
N THR A 146 6.79 -48.89 8.24
CA THR A 146 6.52 -49.09 6.81
C THR A 146 5.13 -48.63 6.33
N ASN A 147 5.01 -48.55 5.00
CA ASN A 147 3.83 -48.41 4.13
C ASN A 147 3.36 -46.96 3.90
N GLY A 148 3.17 -46.45 2.68
CA GLY A 148 2.89 -47.11 1.39
C GLY A 148 1.53 -46.59 0.90
N GLY A 149 1.48 -45.92 -0.26
CA GLY A 149 0.23 -45.56 -0.92
C GLY A 149 0.26 -44.25 -1.71
N SER A 150 0.48 -44.36 -3.02
CA SER A 150 0.15 -43.34 -4.01
C SER A 150 -1.34 -43.40 -4.36
N SER A 151 -2.01 -42.25 -4.45
CA SER A 151 -3.14 -42.06 -5.37
C SER A 151 -3.39 -40.58 -5.67
N SER A 152 -3.46 -40.29 -6.96
CA SER A 152 -3.74 -39.01 -7.65
C SER A 152 -5.14 -38.43 -7.35
N PRO A 153 -5.43 -37.17 -7.77
CA PRO A 153 -6.49 -36.35 -7.20
C PRO A 153 -7.85 -36.58 -7.88
N THR A 154 -8.93 -36.32 -7.14
CA THR A 154 -10.30 -36.17 -7.69
C THR A 154 -10.93 -34.88 -7.18
N SER A 155 -11.70 -34.31 -8.09
CA SER A 155 -12.34 -33.00 -8.18
C SER A 155 -13.44 -32.69 -7.14
N SER A 156 -13.54 -31.39 -6.84
CA SER A 156 -14.56 -30.56 -6.15
C SER A 156 -16.05 -30.95 -6.30
N PRO A 157 -17.02 -30.22 -5.69
CA PRO A 157 -17.00 -29.27 -4.54
C PRO A 157 -18.05 -29.61 -3.46
N GLU A 158 -17.90 -29.13 -2.21
CA GLU A 158 -19.06 -29.00 -1.32
C GLU A 158 -18.94 -27.83 -0.34
N GLN A 159 -20.02 -27.04 -0.32
CA GLN A 159 -20.22 -25.85 0.50
C GLN A 159 -20.29 -26.23 1.97
N GLN A 160 -19.51 -25.56 2.81
CA GLN A 160 -19.76 -25.55 4.25
C GLN A 160 -19.97 -24.12 4.72
N THR A 161 -21.24 -23.81 4.94
CA THR A 161 -21.71 -22.62 5.63
C THR A 161 -21.17 -22.64 7.06
N SER A 162 -20.58 -21.55 7.53
CA SER A 162 -20.34 -21.34 8.95
C SER A 162 -20.85 -19.96 9.30
N GLY A 163 -22.04 -19.95 9.92
CA GLY A 163 -22.62 -18.77 10.51
C GLY A 163 -21.88 -18.38 11.79
N ALA A 164 -21.64 -17.09 11.94
CA ALA A 164 -21.38 -16.45 13.22
C ALA A 164 -22.30 -15.22 13.31
N GLY A 165 -22.95 -15.07 14.46
CA GLY A 165 -24.23 -14.40 14.61
C GLY A 165 -24.21 -12.89 14.43
N ARG A 166 -25.32 -12.40 13.85
CA ARG A 166 -25.70 -10.99 13.83
C ARG A 166 -26.18 -10.62 15.25
N LEU A 167 -25.48 -9.70 15.92
CA LEU A 167 -26.07 -9.01 17.06
C LEU A 167 -27.07 -7.98 16.53
N SER A 168 -28.34 -8.21 16.85
CA SER A 168 -29.43 -7.25 16.71
C SER A 168 -29.42 -6.33 17.94
N VAL A 169 -29.33 -5.02 17.73
CA VAL A 169 -29.79 -4.03 18.71
C VAL A 169 -30.80 -3.15 17.98
N GLY A 170 -32.01 -3.10 18.57
CA GLY A 170 -33.19 -2.50 18.01
C GLY A 170 -33.15 -0.98 17.92
N SER A 171 -33.97 -0.51 16.98
CA SER A 171 -34.29 0.86 16.65
C SER A 171 -34.87 1.66 17.84
N ALA A 172 -34.44 2.91 17.99
CA ALA A 172 -35.23 3.95 18.62
C ALA A 172 -35.18 5.20 17.73
N LEU A 173 -36.34 5.49 17.10
CA LEU A 173 -36.65 6.78 16.50
C LEU A 173 -36.69 7.86 17.58
N GLY A 174 -36.21 9.06 17.28
CA GLY A 174 -36.34 10.19 18.20
C GLY A 174 -35.76 11.52 17.73
N LEU A 175 -36.40 12.11 16.73
CA LEU A 175 -36.66 13.55 16.55
C LEU A 175 -35.50 14.58 16.36
N VAL A 176 -35.69 15.36 15.30
CA VAL A 176 -35.03 16.60 14.87
C VAL A 176 -35.25 17.75 15.87
N LEU A 177 -34.22 18.55 16.17
CA LEU A 177 -34.34 20.02 16.29
C LEU A 177 -32.98 20.77 16.19
N VAL A 178 -32.85 21.52 15.08
CA VAL A 178 -32.35 22.90 14.89
C VAL A 178 -31.28 23.49 15.85
N GLY A 179 -30.13 23.85 15.26
CA GLY A 179 -29.46 25.17 15.36
C GLY A 179 -28.70 25.54 16.64
N LEU A 180 -27.44 25.96 16.50
CA LEU A 180 -26.97 27.35 16.70
C LEU A 180 -25.42 27.42 16.82
N LEU A 181 -24.84 28.27 15.96
CA LEU A 181 -23.65 29.12 16.11
C LEU A 181 -22.83 29.11 17.43
N ALA A 182 -21.50 29.06 17.31
CA ALA A 182 -20.47 29.93 17.94
C ALA A 182 -19.07 29.36 17.65
N ILE A 183 -18.24 29.93 16.77
CA ILE A 183 -17.18 30.92 17.05
C ILE A 183 -16.61 30.83 18.47
N VAL A 184 -15.40 30.27 18.58
CA VAL A 184 -14.22 30.91 19.21
C VAL A 184 -13.02 30.66 18.30
#